data_AF-B9XA32-F1
#
_entry.id   AF-B9XA32-F1
#
_cell.length_a   1.000
_cell.length_b   1.000
_cell.length_c   1.000
_cell.angle_alpha   90.00
_cell.angle_beta   90.00
_cell.angle_gamma   90.00
#
_symmetry.space_group_name_H-M   'P 1'
#
loop_
_entity.id
_entity.type
_entity.pdbx_description
1 polymer ?
#
loop_
_entity_poly.entity_id
_entity_poly.type
_entity_poly.pdbx_seq_one_letter_code
_entity_poly.pdbx_strand_id
1 'polypeptide(L)'
;MRQSKQQHPLAVLRVAAGLSQKEMGALLRRSTSTIQSIELGRLALGANLAERVVLNTAVSMQWLMEGDVSKPVVDFAGDPYTRESFEAARAELDRPRGGFTDVQSIENGFADHCTNLAAVVLAGLEQNRLPLLYWKCGQFLTELIREFGVDQGFLTQANSLMANEVKIHRLPKVMGLFPEMVASQVAKLMKKHPAWEEQYRKSAVENLQAMLKESVSKGGKPVVDYTIEVRANSAESQTPNRRAASGEHGRGKPKSHRKRAKKRSQNVRTIPNKKFVF
;
A
#
# COMPACT_ATOMS: atom_id res chain seq x y z
N MET A 1 -19.37 11.97 -36.24
CA MET A 1 -20.11 11.18 -35.22
C MET A 1 -21.02 12.11 -34.44
N ARG A 2 -22.29 11.77 -34.25
CA ARG A 2 -23.20 12.55 -33.38
C ARG A 2 -22.77 12.36 -31.92
N GLN A 3 -22.54 13.44 -31.18
CA GLN A 3 -22.24 13.35 -29.75
C GLN A 3 -23.43 12.71 -29.02
N SER A 4 -23.16 11.75 -28.13
CA SER A 4 -24.22 11.20 -27.27
C SER A 4 -24.74 12.31 -26.36
N LYS A 5 -26.05 12.29 -26.07
CA LYS A 5 -26.57 13.12 -24.99
C LYS A 5 -25.87 12.66 -23.71
N GLN A 6 -25.24 13.56 -22.97
CA GLN A 6 -24.50 13.27 -21.74
C GLN A 6 -25.47 12.93 -20.58
N GLN A 7 -26.30 11.91 -20.77
CA GLN A 7 -27.41 11.55 -19.87
C GLN A 7 -27.00 10.55 -18.79
N HIS A 8 -25.76 10.08 -18.80
CA HIS A 8 -25.25 9.10 -17.86
C HIS A 8 -23.86 9.53 -17.35
N PRO A 9 -23.50 9.32 -16.07
CA PRO A 9 -22.19 9.71 -15.53
C PRO A 9 -21.00 9.19 -16.35
N LEU A 10 -21.06 7.93 -16.81
CA LEU A 10 -20.04 7.37 -17.69
C LEU A 10 -19.81 8.17 -18.99
N ALA A 11 -20.86 8.76 -19.57
CA ALA A 11 -20.73 9.62 -20.74
C ALA A 11 -20.04 10.95 -20.41
N VAL A 12 -20.40 11.55 -19.28
CA VAL A 12 -19.80 12.81 -18.79
C VAL A 12 -18.32 12.58 -18.47
N LEU A 13 -18.00 11.53 -17.71
CA LEU A 13 -16.63 11.13 -17.39
C LEU A 13 -15.80 10.87 -18.65
N ARG A 14 -16.36 10.14 -19.62
CA ARG A 14 -15.66 9.86 -20.88
C ARG A 14 -15.28 11.13 -21.62
N VAL A 15 -16.18 12.11 -21.68
CA VAL A 15 -15.91 13.40 -22.31
C VAL A 15 -14.89 14.20 -21.51
N ALA A 16 -15.00 14.23 -20.18
CA ALA A 16 -14.05 14.91 -19.30
C ALA A 16 -12.62 14.33 -19.44
N ALA A 17 -12.49 13.00 -19.58
CA ALA A 17 -11.23 12.32 -19.83
C ALA A 17 -10.72 12.44 -21.28
N GLY A 18 -11.50 13.05 -22.18
CA GLY A 18 -11.11 13.21 -23.59
C GLY A 18 -11.11 11.91 -24.41
N LEU A 19 -11.88 10.90 -23.99
CA LEU A 19 -11.90 9.59 -24.63
C LEU A 19 -13.06 9.42 -25.63
N SER A 20 -12.83 8.70 -26.72
CA SER A 20 -13.88 8.15 -27.57
C SER A 20 -14.56 6.94 -26.91
N GLN A 21 -15.75 6.57 -27.37
CA GLN A 21 -16.43 5.36 -26.87
C GLN A 21 -15.61 4.08 -27.13
N LYS A 22 -14.84 4.06 -28.22
CA LYS A 22 -13.94 2.95 -28.57
C LYS A 22 -12.79 2.85 -27.56
N GLU A 23 -12.15 3.98 -27.23
CA GLU A 23 -11.05 4.03 -26.26
C GLU A 23 -11.53 3.68 -24.85
N MET A 24 -12.67 4.22 -24.40
CA MET A 24 -13.29 3.84 -23.13
C MET A 24 -13.63 2.35 -23.10
N GLY A 25 -14.15 1.79 -24.20
CA GLY A 25 -14.40 0.35 -24.32
C GLY A 25 -13.12 -0.48 -24.19
N ALA A 26 -12.06 -0.09 -24.88
CA ALA A 26 -10.76 -0.75 -24.78
C ALA A 26 -10.20 -0.69 -23.34
N LEU A 27 -10.23 0.49 -22.71
CA LEU A 27 -9.78 0.73 -21.34
C LEU A 27 -10.50 -0.20 -20.35
N LEU A 28 -11.82 -0.33 -20.47
CA LEU A 28 -12.65 -1.11 -19.55
C LEU A 28 -12.80 -2.59 -19.94
N ARG A 29 -12.18 -3.02 -21.06
CA ARG A 29 -12.34 -4.35 -21.68
C ARG A 29 -13.81 -4.69 -21.96
N ARG A 30 -14.51 -3.75 -22.59
CA ARG A 30 -15.91 -3.86 -23.03
C ARG A 30 -16.05 -3.46 -24.49
N SER A 31 -17.07 -4.00 -25.15
CA SER A 31 -17.38 -3.58 -26.53
C SER A 31 -17.85 -2.13 -26.54
N THR A 32 -17.58 -1.42 -27.64
CA THR A 32 -18.12 -0.06 -27.87
C THR A 32 -19.65 -0.02 -27.73
N SER A 33 -20.34 -1.08 -28.18
CA SER A 33 -21.81 -1.20 -28.04
C SER A 33 -22.28 -1.31 -26.59
N THR A 34 -21.48 -1.93 -25.72
CA THR A 34 -21.77 -2.01 -24.28
C THR A 34 -21.64 -0.62 -23.65
N ILE A 35 -20.55 0.09 -23.93
CA ILE A 35 -20.34 1.47 -23.46
C ILE A 35 -21.49 2.36 -23.91
N GLN A 36 -21.85 2.31 -25.20
CA GLN A 36 -22.96 3.07 -25.75
C GLN A 36 -24.30 2.72 -25.09
N SER A 37 -24.56 1.44 -24.80
CA SER A 37 -25.80 1.01 -24.15
C SER A 37 -25.91 1.54 -22.71
N ILE A 38 -24.79 1.61 -21.99
CA ILE A 38 -24.73 2.22 -20.66
C ILE A 38 -24.95 3.73 -20.74
N GLU A 39 -24.25 4.42 -21.64
CA GLU A 39 -24.39 5.88 -21.81
C GLU A 39 -25.82 6.30 -22.20
N LEU A 40 -26.54 5.45 -22.91
CA LEU A 40 -27.94 5.67 -23.29
C LEU A 40 -28.95 5.21 -22.22
N GLY A 41 -28.49 4.70 -21.06
CA GLY A 41 -29.35 4.19 -20.00
C GLY A 41 -30.08 2.88 -20.34
N ARG A 42 -29.70 2.21 -21.43
CA ARG A 42 -30.29 0.92 -21.83
C ARG A 42 -29.73 -0.27 -21.06
N LEU A 43 -28.53 -0.10 -20.50
CA LEU A 43 -27.86 -1.08 -19.66
C LEU A 43 -27.39 -0.39 -18.37
N ALA A 44 -27.73 -0.96 -17.21
CA ALA A 44 -27.28 -0.43 -15.93
C ALA A 44 -25.77 -0.61 -15.74
N LEU A 45 -25.12 0.38 -15.11
CA LEU A 45 -23.73 0.26 -14.68
C LEU A 45 -23.64 -0.61 -13.43
N GLY A 46 -23.23 -1.87 -13.58
CA GLY A 46 -23.04 -2.78 -12.46
C GLY A 46 -21.78 -2.45 -11.63
N ALA A 47 -21.78 -2.83 -10.35
CA ALA A 47 -20.69 -2.56 -9.39
C ALA A 47 -19.31 -2.98 -9.91
N ASN A 48 -19.15 -4.21 -10.42
CA ASN A 48 -17.87 -4.69 -10.95
C ASN A 48 -17.34 -3.87 -12.13
N LEU A 49 -18.22 -3.25 -12.93
CA LEU A 49 -17.78 -2.36 -14.01
C LEU A 49 -17.46 -0.97 -13.47
N ALA A 50 -18.23 -0.47 -12.50
CA ALA A 50 -17.92 0.77 -11.81
C ALA A 50 -16.56 0.72 -11.10
N GLU A 51 -16.23 -0.38 -10.41
CA GLU A 51 -14.91 -0.60 -9.81
C GLU A 51 -13.79 -0.50 -10.85
N ARG A 52 -13.97 -1.09 -12.03
CA ARG A 52 -13.00 -0.97 -13.12
C ARG A 52 -12.88 0.45 -13.63
N VAL A 53 -13.97 1.18 -13.72
CA VAL A 53 -13.96 2.60 -14.10
C VAL A 53 -13.14 3.38 -13.09
N VAL A 54 -13.45 3.26 -11.79
CA VAL A 54 -12.74 3.93 -10.70
C VAL A 54 -11.25 3.57 -10.73
N LEU A 55 -10.92 2.28 -10.83
CA LEU A 55 -9.54 1.82 -10.87
C LEU A 55 -8.75 2.40 -12.05
N ASN A 56 -9.36 2.57 -13.22
CA ASN A 56 -8.68 3.02 -14.43
C ASN A 56 -8.69 4.54 -14.65
N THR A 57 -9.55 5.26 -13.93
CA THR A 57 -9.79 6.70 -14.17
C THR A 57 -9.62 7.54 -12.92
N ALA A 58 -9.60 6.95 -11.73
CA ALA A 58 -9.59 7.63 -10.43
C ALA A 58 -10.79 8.58 -10.19
N VAL A 59 -11.91 8.38 -10.90
CA VAL A 59 -13.18 9.08 -10.62
C VAL A 59 -13.75 8.62 -9.27
N SER A 60 -14.52 9.48 -8.60
CA SER A 60 -15.28 9.09 -7.39
C SER A 60 -16.27 7.96 -7.70
N MET A 61 -16.15 6.85 -6.95
CA MET A 61 -17.12 5.75 -6.98
C MET A 61 -18.53 6.25 -6.62
N GLN A 62 -18.64 7.10 -5.60
CA GLN A 62 -19.91 7.62 -5.13
C GLN A 62 -20.60 8.43 -6.23
N TRP A 63 -19.89 9.40 -6.83
CA TRP A 63 -20.44 10.20 -7.93
C TRP A 63 -20.87 9.34 -9.11
N LEU A 64 -20.04 8.35 -9.48
CA LEU A 64 -20.31 7.46 -10.60
C LEU A 64 -21.59 6.63 -10.39
N MET A 65 -21.82 6.16 -9.16
CA MET A 65 -22.93 5.28 -8.82
C MET A 65 -24.23 6.03 -8.47
N GLU A 66 -24.15 7.29 -8.01
CA GLU A 66 -25.33 8.12 -7.74
C GLU A 66 -26.14 8.43 -9.00
N GLY A 67 -25.53 8.39 -10.20
CA GLY A 67 -26.26 8.60 -11.45
C GLY A 67 -26.57 10.07 -11.78
N ASP A 68 -26.22 11.01 -10.90
CA ASP A 68 -26.61 12.41 -11.01
C ASP A 68 -25.66 13.21 -11.90
N VAL A 69 -26.02 13.35 -13.17
CA VAL A 69 -25.27 14.12 -14.17
C VAL A 69 -25.34 15.64 -13.99
N SER A 70 -26.18 16.13 -13.07
CA SER A 70 -26.25 17.57 -12.78
C SER A 70 -25.09 18.03 -11.88
N LYS A 71 -24.48 17.10 -11.13
CA LYS A 71 -23.31 17.38 -10.30
C LYS A 71 -22.03 17.35 -11.14
N PRO A 72 -21.06 18.24 -10.83
CA PRO A 72 -19.75 18.19 -11.49
C PRO A 72 -19.07 16.84 -11.26
N VAL A 73 -18.33 16.36 -12.27
CA VAL A 73 -17.51 15.16 -12.11
C VAL A 73 -16.42 15.45 -11.08
N VAL A 74 -16.24 14.54 -10.13
CA VAL A 74 -15.19 14.64 -9.10
C VAL A 74 -14.33 13.39 -9.06
N ASP A 75 -13.06 13.55 -8.71
CA ASP A 75 -12.14 12.44 -8.48
C ASP A 75 -12.37 11.75 -7.12
N PHE A 76 -11.56 10.73 -6.81
CA PHE A 76 -11.68 9.99 -5.56
C PHE A 76 -11.40 10.83 -4.29
N ALA A 77 -10.72 11.97 -4.42
CA ALA A 77 -10.48 12.92 -3.32
C ALA A 77 -11.63 13.93 -3.19
N GLY A 78 -12.51 14.01 -4.18
CA GLY A 78 -13.62 14.97 -4.23
C GLY A 78 -13.29 16.26 -4.98
N ASP A 79 -12.10 16.35 -5.57
CA ASP A 79 -11.68 17.49 -6.38
C ASP A 79 -12.30 17.43 -7.78
N PRO A 80 -12.48 18.58 -8.47
CA PRO A 80 -13.00 18.60 -9.84
C PRO A 80 -12.19 17.70 -10.77
N TYR A 81 -12.87 16.80 -11.46
CA TYR A 81 -12.22 15.85 -12.36
C TYR A 81 -11.91 16.49 -13.71
N THR A 82 -10.64 16.48 -14.10
CA THR A 82 -10.19 17.01 -15.39
C THR A 82 -9.49 15.94 -16.24
N ARG A 83 -9.13 16.31 -17.47
CA ARG A 83 -8.30 15.45 -18.32
C ARG A 83 -6.92 15.21 -17.70
N GLU A 84 -6.37 16.23 -17.05
CA GLU A 84 -5.10 16.13 -16.34
C GLU A 84 -5.20 15.14 -15.17
N SER A 85 -6.33 15.13 -14.43
CA SER A 85 -6.60 14.12 -13.40
C SER A 85 -6.62 12.70 -13.99
N PHE A 86 -7.26 12.52 -15.15
CA PHE A 86 -7.25 11.23 -15.86
C PHE A 86 -5.84 10.78 -16.26
N GLU A 87 -5.06 11.68 -16.87
CA GLU A 87 -3.70 11.39 -17.32
C GLU A 87 -2.76 11.08 -16.14
N ALA A 88 -2.90 11.82 -15.02
CA ALA A 88 -2.19 11.54 -13.78
C ALA A 88 -2.55 10.17 -13.19
N ALA A 89 -3.84 9.82 -13.17
CA ALA A 89 -4.30 8.51 -12.72
C ALA A 89 -3.74 7.37 -13.58
N ARG A 90 -3.69 7.56 -14.91
CA ARG A 90 -3.09 6.60 -15.84
C ARG A 90 -1.59 6.44 -15.60
N ALA A 91 -0.88 7.56 -15.45
CA ALA A 91 0.55 7.55 -15.13
C ALA A 91 0.83 6.82 -13.81
N GLU A 92 -0.01 7.01 -12.79
CA GLU A 92 0.11 6.35 -11.48
C GLU A 92 -0.12 4.83 -11.54
N LEU A 93 -1.02 4.36 -12.42
CA LEU A 93 -1.23 2.92 -12.64
C LEU A 93 -0.05 2.26 -13.34
N ASP A 94 0.53 2.96 -14.32
CA ASP A 94 1.64 2.47 -15.11
C ASP A 94 2.98 2.63 -14.37
N ARG A 95 3.04 3.46 -13.31
CA ARG A 95 4.23 3.60 -12.47
C ARG A 95 4.51 2.30 -11.70
N PRO A 96 5.78 1.89 -11.60
CA PRO A 96 6.11 0.74 -10.78
C PRO A 96 5.92 0.97 -9.29
N ARG A 97 5.43 -0.09 -8.64
CA ARG A 97 5.11 -0.12 -7.22
C ARG A 97 6.34 -0.44 -6.39
N GLY A 98 6.27 -0.09 -5.11
CA GLY A 98 7.37 -0.20 -4.15
C GLY A 98 8.18 1.07 -3.99
N GLY A 99 7.73 2.18 -4.58
CA GLY A 99 8.25 3.55 -4.56
C GLY A 99 8.16 4.25 -3.19
N PHE A 100 8.89 5.35 -2.99
CA PHE A 100 8.77 6.20 -1.78
C PHE A 100 7.36 6.78 -1.69
N THR A 101 6.81 7.13 -2.85
CA THR A 101 5.44 7.59 -3.02
C THR A 101 4.41 6.55 -2.57
N ASP A 102 4.67 5.24 -2.72
CA ASP A 102 3.78 4.20 -2.18
C ASP A 102 3.78 4.22 -0.65
N VAL A 103 4.95 4.34 -0.02
CA VAL A 103 5.07 4.43 1.45
C VAL A 103 4.29 5.63 1.96
N GLN A 104 4.54 6.81 1.38
CA GLN A 104 3.86 8.03 1.77
C GLN A 104 2.35 7.96 1.55
N SER A 105 1.90 7.37 0.44
CA SER A 105 0.47 7.17 0.18
C SER A 105 -0.18 6.23 1.19
N ILE A 106 0.52 5.14 1.56
CA ILE A 106 0.07 4.21 2.61
C ILE A 106 0.01 4.92 3.96
N GLU A 107 1.02 5.70 4.31
CA GLU A 107 1.08 6.45 5.58
C GLU A 107 -0.04 7.48 5.69
N ASN A 108 -0.24 8.29 4.65
CA ASN A 108 -1.30 9.29 4.60
C ASN A 108 -2.68 8.63 4.66
N GLY A 109 -2.93 7.63 3.82
CA GLY A 109 -4.21 6.90 3.84
C GLY A 109 -4.47 6.23 5.19
N PHE A 110 -3.45 5.66 5.81
CA PHE A 110 -3.56 5.08 7.15
C PHE A 110 -3.91 6.15 8.20
N ALA A 111 -3.25 7.31 8.18
CA ALA A 111 -3.53 8.40 9.11
C ALA A 111 -4.98 8.91 8.98
N ASP A 112 -5.46 9.07 7.75
CA ASP A 112 -6.84 9.49 7.47
C ASP A 112 -7.85 8.44 7.98
N HIS A 113 -7.61 7.16 7.71
CA HIS A 113 -8.47 6.08 8.18
C HIS A 113 -8.47 5.97 9.71
N CYS A 114 -7.32 6.12 10.38
CA CYS A 114 -7.25 6.14 11.84
C CYS A 114 -8.02 7.32 12.43
N THR A 115 -7.91 8.50 11.82
CA THR A 115 -8.62 9.72 12.26
C THR A 115 -10.13 9.53 12.12
N ASN A 116 -10.59 9.06 10.97
CA ASN A 116 -12.01 8.78 10.73
C ASN A 116 -12.55 7.70 11.67
N LEU A 117 -11.81 6.61 11.86
CA LEU A 117 -12.21 5.55 12.79
C LEU A 117 -12.29 6.06 14.24
N ALA A 118 -11.34 6.90 14.67
CA ALA A 118 -11.36 7.51 15.99
C ALA A 118 -12.60 8.40 16.18
N ALA A 119 -12.94 9.23 15.19
CA ALA A 119 -14.15 10.06 15.23
C ALA A 119 -15.43 9.21 15.36
N VAL A 120 -15.55 8.12 14.59
CA VAL A 120 -16.69 7.20 14.67
C VAL A 120 -16.74 6.47 16.01
N VAL A 121 -15.60 6.09 16.59
CA VAL A 121 -15.52 5.49 17.93
C VAL A 121 -16.01 6.44 19.01
N LEU A 122 -15.61 7.72 18.95
CA LEU A 122 -16.09 8.74 19.88
C LEU A 122 -17.60 8.93 19.78
N ALA A 123 -18.15 9.05 18.57
CA ALA A 123 -19.60 9.13 18.37
C ALA A 123 -20.35 7.88 18.85
N GLY A 124 -19.76 6.69 18.66
CA GLY A 124 -20.31 5.43 19.16
C GLY A 124 -20.30 5.34 20.69
N LEU A 125 -19.29 5.91 21.35
CA LEU A 125 -19.21 6.02 22.81
C LEU A 125 -20.29 6.94 23.37
N GLU A 126 -20.47 8.12 22.78
CA GLU A 126 -21.53 9.07 23.17
C GLU A 126 -22.93 8.45 23.09
N GLN A 127 -23.14 7.58 22.10
CA GLN A 127 -24.43 6.88 21.90
C GLN A 127 -24.56 5.58 22.73
N ASN A 128 -23.55 5.19 23.52
CA ASN A 128 -23.48 3.90 24.22
C ASN A 128 -23.65 2.68 23.28
N ARG A 129 -23.03 2.73 22.08
CA ARG A 129 -23.11 1.71 21.03
C ARG A 129 -21.76 1.07 20.69
N LEU A 130 -20.74 1.24 21.54
CA LEU A 130 -19.39 0.73 21.29
C LEU A 130 -19.32 -0.76 20.94
N PRO A 131 -20.02 -1.69 21.64
CA PRO A 131 -19.95 -3.11 21.28
C PRO A 131 -20.44 -3.39 19.86
N LEU A 132 -21.53 -2.73 19.44
CA LEU A 132 -22.07 -2.85 18.08
C LEU A 132 -21.11 -2.25 17.04
N LEU A 133 -20.49 -1.11 17.36
CA LEU A 133 -19.51 -0.49 16.48
C LEU A 133 -18.31 -1.41 16.24
N TYR A 134 -17.73 -1.99 17.29
CA TYR A 134 -16.60 -2.92 17.16
C TYR A 134 -16.94 -4.16 16.35
N TRP A 135 -18.16 -4.71 16.55
CA TRP A 135 -18.63 -5.81 15.73
C TRP A 135 -18.70 -5.43 14.24
N LYS A 136 -19.27 -4.27 13.90
CA LYS A 136 -19.34 -3.77 12.51
C LYS A 136 -17.96 -3.53 11.90
N CYS A 137 -17.04 -2.90 12.65
CA CYS A 137 -15.67 -2.71 12.20
C CYS A 137 -14.96 -4.05 11.93
N GLY A 138 -15.18 -5.04 12.80
CA GLY A 138 -14.65 -6.39 12.61
C GLY A 138 -15.16 -7.07 11.34
N GLN A 139 -16.46 -6.95 11.05
CA GLN A 139 -17.03 -7.48 9.80
C GLN A 139 -16.44 -6.80 8.57
N PHE A 140 -16.42 -5.46 8.57
CA PHE A 140 -15.84 -4.68 7.49
C PHE A 140 -14.38 -5.05 7.21
N LEU A 141 -13.54 -5.11 8.26
CA LEU A 141 -12.14 -5.53 8.12
C LEU A 141 -12.00 -6.97 7.63
N THR A 142 -12.90 -7.87 8.04
CA THR A 142 -12.91 -9.27 7.55
C THR A 142 -13.22 -9.35 6.07
N GLU A 143 -14.16 -8.53 5.58
CA GLU A 143 -14.49 -8.44 4.17
C GLU A 143 -13.30 -7.93 3.35
N LEU A 144 -12.63 -6.87 3.81
CA LEU A 144 -11.41 -6.37 3.18
C LEU A 144 -10.28 -7.39 3.17
N ILE A 145 -10.05 -8.10 4.29
CA ILE A 145 -9.04 -9.17 4.36
C ILE A 145 -9.36 -10.30 3.38
N ARG A 146 -10.64 -10.62 3.19
CA ARG A 146 -11.07 -11.65 2.24
C ARG A 146 -10.82 -11.21 0.79
N GLU A 147 -11.05 -9.93 0.49
CA GLU A 147 -10.92 -9.38 -0.86
C GLU A 147 -9.46 -9.12 -1.26
N PHE A 148 -8.69 -8.46 -0.39
CA PHE A 148 -7.33 -8.00 -0.69
C PHE A 148 -6.24 -8.89 -0.10
N GLY A 149 -6.61 -9.84 0.77
CA GLY A 149 -5.65 -10.62 1.54
C GLY A 149 -5.08 -9.87 2.74
N VAL A 150 -4.12 -10.49 3.44
CA VAL A 150 -3.43 -9.89 4.58
C VAL A 150 -1.99 -10.38 4.66
N ASP A 151 -1.05 -9.47 4.93
CA ASP A 151 0.32 -9.84 5.27
C ASP A 151 0.37 -10.34 6.72
N GLN A 152 0.38 -11.68 6.88
CA GLN A 152 0.45 -12.34 8.17
C GLN A 152 1.72 -12.00 8.96
N GLY A 153 2.82 -11.70 8.27
CA GLY A 153 4.08 -11.30 8.89
C GLY A 153 3.96 -9.92 9.54
N PHE A 154 3.35 -8.97 8.83
CA PHE A 154 3.03 -7.65 9.37
C PHE A 154 2.07 -7.75 10.56
N LEU A 155 0.97 -8.50 10.42
CA LEU A 155 -0.02 -8.66 11.48
C LEU A 155 0.59 -9.26 12.76
N THR A 156 1.45 -10.28 12.61
CA THR A 156 2.16 -10.89 13.74
C THR A 156 3.09 -9.90 14.43
N GLN A 157 3.82 -9.09 13.66
CA GLN A 157 4.71 -8.06 14.21
C GLN A 157 3.92 -6.98 14.96
N ALA A 158 2.83 -6.48 14.37
CA ALA A 158 1.95 -5.49 15.00
C ALA A 158 1.36 -6.01 16.31
N ASN A 159 0.84 -7.23 16.32
CA ASN A 159 0.27 -7.86 17.52
C ASN A 159 1.32 -8.04 18.62
N SER A 160 2.55 -8.40 18.27
CA SER A 160 3.66 -8.51 19.24
C SER A 160 3.98 -7.17 19.91
N LEU A 161 4.02 -6.09 19.12
CA LEU A 161 4.24 -4.74 19.64
C LEU A 161 3.09 -4.29 20.55
N MET A 162 1.85 -4.49 20.11
CA MET A 162 0.67 -4.20 20.92
C MET A 162 0.65 -5.00 22.23
N ALA A 163 0.98 -6.29 22.20
CA ALA A 163 1.01 -7.12 23.41
C ALA A 163 2.08 -6.68 24.43
N ASN A 164 3.18 -6.10 23.95
CA ASN A 164 4.25 -5.56 24.80
C ASN A 164 3.90 -4.18 25.37
N GLU A 165 3.20 -3.34 24.60
CA GLU A 165 2.87 -1.96 24.97
C GLU A 165 1.53 -1.84 25.73
N VAL A 166 0.55 -2.73 25.54
CA VAL A 166 -0.69 -2.72 26.35
C VAL A 166 -0.43 -2.96 27.84
N LYS A 167 0.73 -3.54 28.19
CA LYS A 167 1.19 -3.68 29.58
C LYS A 167 1.67 -2.37 30.20
N ILE A 168 1.89 -1.33 29.39
CA ILE A 168 2.48 -0.04 29.79
C ILE A 168 1.60 1.03 29.17
N HIS A 169 0.63 1.64 29.86
CA HIS A 169 -0.31 2.66 29.34
C HIS A 169 0.29 3.74 28.39
N ARG A 170 0.58 3.41 27.11
CA ARG A 170 1.37 4.22 26.17
C ARG A 170 0.94 4.00 24.71
N LEU A 171 -0.36 4.00 24.45
CA LEU A 171 -0.89 4.08 23.07
C LEU A 171 -0.21 5.16 22.18
N PRO A 172 0.16 6.35 22.71
CA PRO A 172 0.84 7.37 21.89
C PRO A 172 2.20 6.93 21.33
N LYS A 173 2.93 6.03 22.02
CA LYS A 173 4.22 5.54 21.52
C LYS A 173 4.07 4.53 20.38
N VAL A 174 3.04 3.69 20.44
CA VAL A 174 2.78 2.71 19.37
C VAL A 174 2.45 3.41 18.06
N MET A 175 1.64 4.47 18.12
CA MET A 175 1.33 5.27 16.93
C MET A 175 2.57 5.94 16.33
N GLY A 176 3.56 6.30 17.15
CA GLY A 176 4.85 6.84 16.68
C GLY A 176 5.79 5.81 16.04
N LEU A 177 5.66 4.52 16.33
CA LEU A 177 6.49 3.44 15.76
C LEU A 177 5.94 2.89 14.44
N PHE A 178 4.71 3.24 14.08
CA PHE A 178 4.05 2.71 12.88
C PHE A 178 4.78 3.05 11.57
N PRO A 179 5.30 4.28 11.33
CA PRO A 179 6.07 4.60 10.12
C PRO A 179 7.31 3.71 9.95
N GLU A 180 8.05 3.44 11.04
CA GLU A 180 9.24 2.57 11.00
C GLU A 180 8.89 1.13 10.64
N MET A 181 7.75 0.61 11.12
CA MET A 181 7.27 -0.71 10.75
C MET A 181 6.89 -0.80 9.27
N VAL A 182 6.17 0.20 8.76
CA VAL A 182 5.76 0.27 7.36
C VAL A 182 7.00 0.32 6.46
N ALA A 183 7.95 1.22 6.76
CA ALA A 183 9.22 1.31 6.06
C ALA A 183 10.00 -0.02 6.06
N SER A 184 10.03 -0.72 7.19
CA SER A 184 10.68 -2.03 7.31
C SER A 184 10.04 -3.10 6.40
N GLN A 185 8.71 -3.15 6.32
CA GLN A 185 8.02 -4.12 5.47
C GLN A 185 8.16 -3.78 3.98
N VAL A 186 8.10 -2.51 3.63
CA VAL A 186 8.34 -2.06 2.24
C VAL A 186 9.76 -2.43 1.81
N ALA A 187 10.76 -2.22 2.66
CA ALA A 187 12.14 -2.64 2.38
C ALA A 187 12.27 -4.17 2.18
N LYS A 188 11.50 -4.99 2.91
CA LYS A 188 11.46 -6.44 2.70
C LYS A 188 10.81 -6.82 1.37
N LEU A 189 9.75 -6.13 0.97
CA LEU A 189 9.09 -6.33 -0.32
C LEU A 189 10.04 -5.97 -1.48
N MET A 190 10.74 -4.83 -1.39
CA MET A 190 11.70 -4.41 -2.39
C MET A 190 12.84 -5.43 -2.57
N LYS A 191 13.34 -6.04 -1.49
CA LYS A 191 14.34 -7.12 -1.57
C LYS A 191 13.84 -8.37 -2.30
N LYS A 192 12.54 -8.65 -2.25
CA LYS A 192 11.93 -9.77 -3.01
C LYS A 192 11.74 -9.45 -4.49
N HIS A 193 11.74 -8.16 -4.85
CA HIS A 193 11.54 -7.67 -6.19
C HIS A 193 12.67 -6.71 -6.58
N PRO A 194 13.90 -7.20 -6.85
CA PRO A 194 15.08 -6.35 -7.06
C PRO A 194 14.94 -5.34 -8.21
N ALA A 195 14.10 -5.63 -9.21
CA ALA A 195 13.75 -4.66 -10.25
C ALA A 195 13.06 -3.39 -9.70
N TRP A 196 12.30 -3.52 -8.60
CA TRP A 196 11.64 -2.39 -7.94
C TRP A 196 12.64 -1.54 -7.16
N GLU A 197 13.72 -2.13 -6.64
CA GLU A 197 14.73 -1.39 -5.86
C GLU A 197 15.53 -0.41 -6.75
N GLU A 198 16.00 -0.89 -7.90
CA GLU A 198 16.73 -0.04 -8.85
C GLU A 198 15.84 1.10 -9.36
N GLN A 199 14.59 0.78 -9.67
CA GLN A 199 13.63 1.76 -10.13
C GLN A 199 13.26 2.79 -9.04
N TYR A 200 13.07 2.33 -7.80
CA TYR A 200 12.85 3.21 -6.66
C TYR A 200 13.99 4.20 -6.49
N ARG A 201 15.25 3.73 -6.55
CA ARG A 201 16.40 4.63 -6.40
C ARG A 201 16.38 5.70 -7.47
N LYS A 202 16.11 5.32 -8.72
CA LYS A 202 16.01 6.25 -9.83
C LYS A 202 14.91 7.30 -9.59
N SER A 203 13.69 6.86 -9.27
CA SER A 203 12.57 7.78 -9.01
C SER A 203 12.78 8.64 -7.77
N ALA A 204 13.42 8.14 -6.72
CA ALA A 204 13.75 8.91 -5.52
C ALA A 204 14.76 10.04 -5.82
N VAL A 205 15.79 9.75 -6.63
CA VAL A 205 16.76 10.75 -7.10
C VAL A 205 16.07 11.81 -7.97
N GLU A 206 15.22 11.39 -8.91
CA GLU A 206 14.45 12.31 -9.77
C GLU A 206 13.51 13.22 -8.95
N ASN A 207 12.80 12.67 -7.96
CA ASN A 207 11.92 13.44 -7.08
C ASN A 207 12.70 14.43 -6.21
N LEU A 208 13.83 14.01 -5.62
CA LEU A 208 14.69 14.91 -4.83
C LEU A 208 15.25 16.04 -5.69
N GLN A 209 15.67 15.74 -6.93
CA GLN A 209 16.12 16.75 -7.88
C GLN A 209 15.01 17.73 -8.25
N ALA A 210 13.77 17.25 -8.44
CA ALA A 210 12.62 18.10 -8.72
C ALA A 210 12.28 19.03 -7.53
N MET A 211 12.27 18.49 -6.31
CA MET A 211 12.05 19.27 -5.08
C MET A 211 13.13 20.33 -4.87
N LEU A 212 14.40 19.99 -5.11
CA LEU A 212 15.52 20.93 -5.05
C LEU A 212 15.36 22.06 -6.06
N LYS A 213 14.99 21.72 -7.31
CA LYS A 213 14.76 22.70 -8.38
C LYS A 213 13.60 23.65 -8.05
N GLU A 214 12.52 23.13 -7.46
CA GLU A 214 11.38 23.94 -7.01
C GLU A 214 11.72 24.83 -5.81
N SER A 215 12.50 24.32 -4.85
CA SER A 215 12.97 25.12 -3.71
C SER A 215 13.86 26.28 -4.17
N VAL A 216 14.74 26.05 -5.14
CA VAL A 216 15.61 27.09 -5.71
C VAL A 216 14.79 28.13 -6.49
N SER A 217 13.80 27.70 -7.29
CA SER A 217 12.96 28.63 -8.06
C SER A 217 12.10 29.54 -7.17
N LYS A 218 11.75 29.08 -5.97
CA LYS A 218 11.02 29.85 -4.94
C LYS A 218 11.93 30.74 -4.07
N GLY A 219 13.21 30.89 -4.42
CA GLY A 219 14.16 31.73 -3.67
C GLY A 219 14.68 31.09 -2.38
N GLY A 220 14.44 29.80 -2.16
CA GLY A 220 15.08 29.04 -1.09
C GLY A 220 16.58 28.94 -1.35
N LYS A 221 17.40 29.26 -0.35
CA LYS A 221 18.84 28.99 -0.43
C LYS A 221 19.04 27.49 -0.61
N PRO A 222 19.93 27.03 -1.51
CA PRO A 222 20.22 25.61 -1.66
C PRO A 222 20.68 25.06 -0.30
N VAL A 223 19.93 24.09 0.22
CA VAL A 223 20.23 23.44 1.49
C VAL A 223 21.37 22.46 1.24
N VAL A 224 22.61 22.94 1.37
CA VAL A 224 23.87 22.17 1.44
C VAL A 224 24.18 21.34 0.18
N ASP A 225 25.42 21.42 -0.30
CA ASP A 225 25.97 20.51 -1.32
C ASP A 225 25.96 19.07 -0.79
N TYR A 226 24.83 18.38 -0.91
CA TYR A 226 24.78 16.94 -0.77
C TYR A 226 25.24 16.35 -2.09
N THR A 227 26.55 16.12 -2.22
CA THR A 227 27.05 15.14 -3.19
C THR A 227 26.47 13.79 -2.77
N ILE A 228 25.38 13.36 -3.38
CA ILE A 228 24.82 12.01 -3.19
C ILE A 228 25.77 11.05 -3.91
N GLU A 229 26.87 10.68 -3.25
CA GLU A 229 27.66 9.52 -3.66
C GLU A 229 26.80 8.27 -3.44
N VAL A 230 26.14 7.80 -4.50
CA VAL A 230 25.57 6.45 -4.54
C VAL A 230 26.76 5.48 -4.59
N ARG A 231 27.36 5.19 -3.42
CA ARG A 231 28.37 4.13 -3.32
C ARG A 231 27.69 2.80 -3.60
N ALA A 232 27.89 2.30 -4.82
CA ALA A 232 27.71 0.89 -5.11
C ALA A 232 28.66 0.12 -4.18
N ASN A 233 28.10 -0.59 -3.20
CA ASN A 233 28.86 -1.60 -2.46
C ASN A 233 29.14 -2.77 -3.41
N SER A 234 30.15 -2.62 -4.28
CA SER A 234 30.81 -3.76 -4.90
C SER A 234 31.58 -4.47 -3.80
N ALA A 235 31.11 -5.66 -3.44
CA ALA A 235 31.81 -6.56 -2.54
C ALA A 235 33.10 -7.05 -3.22
N GLU A 236 34.16 -6.25 -3.16
CA GLU A 236 35.52 -6.74 -3.41
C GLU A 236 35.98 -7.55 -2.20
N SER A 237 36.09 -8.85 -2.43
CA SER A 237 36.66 -9.82 -1.53
C SER A 237 38.09 -9.44 -1.16
N GLN A 238 38.30 -8.95 0.06
CA GLN A 238 39.62 -8.95 0.67
C GLN A 238 40.00 -10.39 1.02
N THR A 239 40.82 -11.02 0.17
CA THR A 239 41.57 -12.22 0.53
C THR A 239 42.56 -11.89 1.66
N PRO A 240 42.55 -12.62 2.78
CA PRO A 240 43.51 -12.39 3.86
C PRO A 240 44.89 -12.92 3.46
N ASN A 241 45.86 -12.01 3.52
CA ASN A 241 47.28 -12.27 3.30
C ASN A 241 47.83 -13.14 4.43
N ARG A 242 48.12 -14.41 4.14
CA ARG A 242 48.83 -15.34 5.02
C ARG A 242 50.32 -14.99 4.99
N ARG A 243 50.85 -14.46 6.09
CA ARG A 243 52.29 -14.56 6.41
C ARG A 243 52.52 -15.19 7.77
N ALA A 244 53.54 -16.04 7.75
CA ALA A 244 53.94 -16.99 8.77
C ALA A 244 54.51 -16.34 10.03
N ALA A 245 54.26 -16.98 11.17
CA ALA A 245 55.17 -16.99 12.30
C ALA A 245 55.11 -18.36 12.98
N SER A 246 56.23 -19.06 12.87
CA SER A 246 56.65 -20.23 13.63
C SER A 246 56.69 -19.97 15.14
N GLY A 247 56.29 -20.97 15.94
CA GLY A 247 56.40 -20.93 17.39
C GLY A 247 56.03 -22.27 18.02
N GLU A 248 57.05 -22.91 18.58
CA GLU A 248 57.15 -24.27 19.08
C GLU A 248 56.35 -24.64 20.35
N HIS A 249 56.21 -25.97 20.51
CA HIS A 249 56.16 -26.76 21.77
C HIS A 249 54.86 -26.89 22.58
N GLY A 250 54.44 -28.15 22.80
CA GLY A 250 53.54 -28.52 23.90
C GLY A 250 52.81 -29.86 23.73
N ARG A 251 53.48 -30.97 24.01
CA ARG A 251 52.92 -32.34 24.06
C ARG A 251 51.78 -32.45 25.10
N GLY A 252 50.67 -33.12 24.74
CA GLY A 252 49.65 -33.56 25.69
C GLY A 252 48.63 -34.53 25.06
N LYS A 253 48.68 -35.80 25.48
CA LYS A 253 47.89 -36.95 24.99
C LYS A 253 46.36 -36.83 25.21
N PRO A 254 45.55 -37.62 24.47
CA PRO A 254 44.10 -37.47 24.41
C PRO A 254 43.38 -38.25 25.52
N LYS A 255 42.27 -37.70 26.02
CA LYS A 255 41.24 -38.48 26.73
C LYS A 255 39.88 -38.27 26.08
N SER A 256 39.36 -39.40 25.64
CA SER A 256 38.01 -39.63 25.14
C SER A 256 36.97 -39.32 26.22
N HIS A 257 35.93 -38.57 25.86
CA HIS A 257 34.63 -38.72 26.51
C HIS A 257 33.47 -38.52 25.54
N ARG A 258 32.96 -39.68 25.14
CA ARG A 258 31.64 -39.95 24.55
C ARG A 258 30.56 -39.36 25.47
N LYS A 259 29.79 -38.37 25.01
CA LYS A 259 28.52 -38.00 25.65
C LYS A 259 27.36 -38.04 24.65
N ARG A 260 26.48 -39.00 24.95
CA ARG A 260 25.15 -39.30 24.42
C ARG A 260 24.31 -38.07 24.07
N ALA A 261 23.76 -38.08 22.86
CA ALA A 261 22.58 -37.32 22.49
C ALA A 261 21.35 -37.91 23.19
N LYS A 262 20.64 -37.10 23.99
CA LYS A 262 19.27 -37.38 24.44
C LYS A 262 18.30 -36.76 23.43
N LYS A 263 17.67 -37.60 22.60
CA LYS A 263 16.44 -37.26 21.89
C LYS A 263 15.35 -37.00 22.94
N ARG A 264 14.85 -35.77 23.01
CA ARG A 264 13.61 -35.43 23.73
C ARG A 264 12.51 -35.35 22.67
N SER A 265 11.71 -36.41 22.57
CA SER A 265 10.45 -36.41 21.84
C SER A 265 9.46 -35.52 22.59
N GLN A 266 9.03 -34.43 21.98
CA GLN A 266 7.86 -33.70 22.46
C GLN A 266 6.62 -34.33 21.82
N ASN A 267 5.80 -34.96 22.66
CA ASN A 267 4.43 -35.34 22.35
C ASN A 267 3.61 -34.08 22.09
N VAL A 268 3.26 -33.83 20.83
CA VAL A 268 2.22 -32.87 20.46
C VAL A 268 0.87 -33.57 20.68
N ARG A 269 0.18 -33.22 21.77
CA ARG A 269 -1.24 -33.54 21.94
C ARG A 269 -2.03 -32.53 21.10
N THR A 270 -2.64 -33.00 20.01
CA THR A 270 -3.69 -32.30 19.29
C THR A 270 -4.94 -32.23 20.16
N ILE A 271 -5.41 -31.00 20.45
CA ILE A 271 -6.72 -30.74 21.05
C ILE A 271 -7.72 -30.55 19.91
N PRO A 272 -8.88 -31.24 19.88
CA PRO A 272 -9.85 -31.09 18.82
C PRO A 272 -10.55 -29.73 18.88
N ASN A 273 -10.66 -29.13 17.70
CA ASN A 273 -11.29 -27.85 17.43
C ASN A 273 -12.80 -27.93 17.72
N LYS A 274 -13.27 -27.29 18.80
CA LYS A 274 -14.71 -27.10 19.05
C LYS A 274 -15.22 -26.00 18.13
N LYS A 275 -16.09 -26.37 17.18
CA LYS A 275 -16.92 -25.44 16.42
C LYS A 275 -17.77 -24.62 17.41
N PHE A 276 -17.60 -23.30 17.40
CA PHE A 276 -18.62 -22.40 17.92
C PHE A 276 -19.60 -22.11 16.79
N VAL A 277 -20.86 -22.47 17.02
CA VAL A 277 -22.01 -22.00 16.26
C VAL A 277 -22.53 -20.79 17.03
N PHE A 278 -22.52 -19.63 16.39
CA PHE A 278 -23.30 -18.45 16.74
C PHE A 278 -23.75 -17.78 15.45
#